data_AF-A0A6N6KFJ4-F1
#
_entry.id   AF-A0A6N6KFJ4-F1
#
_cell.length_a   1.000
_cell.length_b   1.000
_cell.length_c   1.000
_cell.angle_alpha   90.00
_cell.angle_beta   90.00
_cell.angle_gamma   90.00
#
_symmetry.space_group_name_H-M   'P 1'
#
loop_
_entity.id
_entity.type
_entity.pdbx_description
1 polymer ?
#
loop_
_entity_poly.entity_id
_entity_poly.type
_entity_poly.pdbx_seq_one_letter_code
_entity_poly.pdbx_strand_id
1 'polypeptide(L)'
;GHRVSGLSFGGISFAQKAGMGIAGAVSAYLLDYFGYIPDAVQSETALFGIALMLTVIPGVFHAIMGGMMFRYKITDKFYEGIKSKLNI
;
A
#
# COMPACT_ATOMS: atom_id res chain seq x y z
N GLY A 1 -5.28 -32.13 8.42
CA GLY A 1 -4.55 -30.85 8.61
C GLY A 1 -5.26 -29.74 7.85
N HIS A 2 -5.66 -28.67 8.53
CA HIS A 2 -6.29 -27.53 7.88
C HIS A 2 -5.20 -26.68 7.19
N ARG A 3 -5.15 -26.72 5.86
CA ARG A 3 -4.18 -25.94 5.07
C ARG A 3 -4.69 -24.51 4.89
N VAL A 4 -4.49 -23.67 5.90
CA VAL A 4 -4.92 -22.25 5.90
C VAL A 4 -4.02 -21.31 5.09
N SER A 5 -2.85 -21.78 4.65
CA SER A 5 -1.89 -20.97 3.86
C SER A 5 -2.51 -20.40 2.57
N GLY A 6 -3.33 -21.18 1.86
CA GLY A 6 -4.01 -20.73 0.64
C GLY A 6 -4.97 -19.55 0.87
N LEU A 7 -5.63 -19.51 2.04
CA LEU A 7 -6.51 -18.40 2.40
C LEU A 7 -5.72 -17.11 2.66
N SER A 8 -4.55 -17.21 3.31
CA SER A 8 -3.66 -16.08 3.54
C SER A 8 -3.11 -15.50 2.23
N PHE A 9 -2.60 -16.35 1.33
CA PHE A 9 -2.09 -15.91 0.03
C PHE A 9 -3.20 -15.32 -0.86
N GLY A 10 -4.38 -15.94 -0.86
CA GLY A 10 -5.55 -15.42 -1.56
C GLY A 10 -6.01 -14.06 -1.03
N GLY A 11 -6.05 -13.90 0.30
CA GLY A 11 -6.41 -12.64 0.95
C GLY A 11 -5.46 -11.50 0.62
N ILE A 12 -4.14 -11.74 0.63
CA ILE A 12 -3.13 -10.74 0.24
C ILE A 12 -3.33 -10.32 -1.22
N SER A 13 -3.49 -11.29 -2.12
CA SER A 13 -3.64 -11.03 -3.56
C SER A 13 -4.91 -10.26 -3.88
N PHE A 14 -6.01 -10.59 -3.19
CA PHE A 14 -7.27 -9.86 -3.29
C PHE A 14 -7.12 -8.41 -2.81
N ALA A 15 -6.53 -8.20 -1.63
CA ALA A 15 -6.33 -6.88 -1.05
C ALA A 15 -5.45 -5.99 -1.94
N GLN A 16 -4.40 -6.55 -2.55
CA GLN A 16 -3.55 -5.85 -3.52
C GLN A 16 -4.36 -5.38 -4.73
N LYS A 17 -5.15 -6.26 -5.34
CA LYS A 17 -5.98 -5.90 -6.52
C LYS A 17 -7.03 -4.86 -6.18
N ALA A 18 -7.71 -5.03 -5.05
CA ALA A 18 -8.69 -4.06 -4.57
C ALA A 18 -8.03 -2.69 -4.33
N GLY A 19 -6.86 -2.67 -3.68
CA GLY A 19 -6.06 -1.48 -3.45
C GLY A 19 -5.63 -0.79 -4.75
N MET A 20 -5.18 -1.56 -5.75
CA MET A 20 -4.82 -1.03 -7.08
C MET A 20 -6.02 -0.39 -7.78
N GLY A 21 -7.21 -0.99 -7.68
CA GLY A 21 -8.43 -0.41 -8.24
C GLY A 21 -8.80 0.93 -7.60
N ILE A 22 -8.75 1.00 -6.27
CA ILE A 22 -8.98 2.24 -5.52
C ILE A 22 -7.93 3.29 -5.87
N ALA A 23 -6.65 2.90 -5.92
CA ALA A 23 -5.55 3.81 -6.25
C ALA A 23 -5.68 4.39 -7.67
N GLY A 24 -6.15 3.60 -8.64
CA GLY A 24 -6.43 4.08 -10.00
C GLY A 24 -7.52 5.16 -10.02
N ALA A 25 -8.63 4.94 -9.32
CA ALA A 25 -9.71 5.92 -9.21
C ALA A 25 -9.23 7.22 -8.52
N VAL A 26 -8.54 7.10 -7.38
CA VAL A 26 -7.96 8.25 -6.66
C VAL A 26 -6.98 9.02 -7.55
N SER A 27 -6.14 8.32 -8.31
CA SER A 27 -5.17 8.97 -9.21
C SER A 27 -5.88 9.75 -10.33
N ALA A 28 -6.97 9.22 -10.89
CA ALA A 28 -7.77 9.93 -11.88
C ALA A 28 -8.37 11.22 -11.30
N TYR A 29 -8.95 11.15 -10.09
CA TYR A 29 -9.49 12.34 -9.41
C TYR A 29 -8.41 13.38 -9.11
N LEU A 30 -7.21 12.96 -8.71
CA LEU A 30 -6.10 13.87 -8.45
C LEU A 30 -5.61 14.55 -9.73
N LEU A 31 -5.53 13.84 -10.84
CA LEU A 31 -5.18 14.44 -12.14
C LEU A 31 -6.18 15.51 -12.55
N ASP A 32 -7.48 15.23 -12.41
CA ASP A 32 -8.55 16.21 -12.68
C ASP A 32 -8.43 17.43 -11.75
N TYR A 33 -8.20 17.21 -10.45
CA TYR A 33 -8.03 18.26 -9.46
C TYR A 33 -6.85 19.20 -9.77
N PHE A 34 -5.73 18.67 -10.26
CA PHE A 34 -4.56 19.46 -10.64
C PHE A 34 -4.67 20.08 -12.05
N GLY A 35 -5.78 19.84 -12.76
CA GLY A 35 -6.05 20.40 -14.07
C GLY A 35 -5.24 19.76 -15.20
N TYR A 36 -4.97 18.46 -15.09
CA TYR A 36 -4.29 17.70 -16.16
C TYR A 36 -5.13 17.68 -17.44
N ILE A 37 -4.51 18.03 -18.58
CA ILE A 37 -5.14 18.01 -19.90
C ILE A 37 -4.39 17.03 -20.80
N PRO A 38 -4.98 15.93 -21.26
CA PRO A 38 -4.32 14.98 -22.16
C PRO A 38 -3.80 15.65 -23.44
N ASP A 39 -2.64 15.20 -23.91
CA ASP A 39 -2.04 15.58 -25.21
C ASP A 39 -1.80 17.09 -25.42
N ALA A 40 -1.78 17.88 -24.35
CA ALA A 40 -1.51 19.31 -24.36
C ALA A 40 -0.25 19.68 -23.55
N VAL A 41 0.23 20.92 -23.70
CA VAL A 41 1.26 21.47 -22.81
C VAL A 41 0.64 21.67 -21.43
N GLN A 42 1.22 21.02 -20.42
CA GLN A 42 0.71 21.08 -19.05
C GLN A 42 1.02 22.42 -18.38
N SER A 43 0.10 22.90 -17.55
CA SER A 43 0.35 24.03 -16.67
C SER A 43 1.37 23.66 -15.58
N GLU A 44 1.99 24.68 -14.97
CA GLU A 44 2.90 24.49 -13.85
C GLU A 44 2.22 23.77 -12.66
N THR A 45 0.95 24.06 -12.41
CA THR A 45 0.16 23.41 -11.36
C THR A 45 -0.07 21.92 -11.63
N ALA A 46 -0.35 21.55 -12.88
CA ALA A 46 -0.52 20.15 -13.28
C ALA A 46 0.79 19.37 -13.14
N LEU A 47 1.91 19.96 -13.57
CA LEU A 47 3.24 19.36 -13.41
C LEU A 47 3.62 19.17 -11.94
N PHE A 48 3.36 20.17 -11.10
CA PHE A 48 3.57 20.07 -9.66
C PHE A 48 2.71 18.97 -9.04
N GLY A 49 1.44 18.88 -9.42
CA GLY A 49 0.53 17.82 -9.00
C GLY A 49 1.05 16.41 -9.36
N ILE A 50 1.48 16.21 -10.59
CA ILE A 50 2.08 14.94 -11.04
C ILE A 50 3.33 14.60 -10.23
N ALA A 51 4.20 15.58 -9.98
CA ALA A 51 5.40 15.37 -9.17
C ALA A 51 5.03 14.91 -7.74
N LEU A 52 4.01 15.51 -7.11
CA LEU A 52 3.52 15.09 -5.80
C LEU A 52 2.93 13.66 -5.81
N MET A 53 2.18 13.31 -6.86
CA MET A 53 1.58 11.99 -7.02
C MET A 53 2.61 10.87 -7.20
N LEU A 54 3.79 11.17 -7.74
CA LEU A 54 4.87 10.20 -7.91
C LEU A 54 5.85 10.14 -6.72
N THR A 55 5.89 11.16 -5.87
CA THR A 55 6.92 11.29 -4.82
C THR A 55 6.32 11.31 -3.42
N VAL A 56 5.69 12.43 -3.04
CA VAL A 56 5.23 12.69 -1.68
C VAL A 56 4.06 11.80 -1.30
N ILE A 57 3.05 11.69 -2.18
CA ILE A 57 1.83 10.92 -1.87
C ILE A 57 2.17 9.44 -1.62
N PRO A 58 2.88 8.72 -2.52
CA PRO A 58 3.32 7.35 -2.25
C PRO A 58 4.24 7.25 -1.03
N GLY A 59 5.12 8.23 -0.83
CA GLY A 59 6.03 8.30 0.32
C GLY A 59 5.28 8.34 1.65
N VAL A 60 4.20 9.10 1.75
CA VAL A 60 3.35 9.16 2.95
C VAL A 60 2.68 7.81 3.21
N PHE A 61 2.10 7.16 2.20
CA PHE A 61 1.50 5.83 2.37
C PHE A 61 2.56 4.79 2.80
N HIS A 62 3.77 4.86 2.25
CA HIS A 62 4.86 3.99 2.63
C HIS A 62 5.31 4.25 4.09
N ALA A 63 5.42 5.52 4.50
CA ALA A 63 5.76 5.88 5.87
C ALA A 63 4.70 5.41 6.88
N ILE A 64 3.41 5.53 6.55
CA ILE A 64 2.30 5.00 7.37
C ILE A 64 2.43 3.49 7.50
N MET A 65 2.65 2.77 6.40
CA MET A 65 2.85 1.32 6.41
C MET A 65 4.05 0.93 7.28
N GLY A 66 5.20 1.58 7.09
CA GLY A 66 6.39 1.36 7.92
C GLY A 66 6.12 1.64 9.41
N GLY A 67 5.38 2.70 9.70
CA GLY A 67 4.90 3.04 11.04
C GLY A 67 4.07 1.93 11.66
N MET A 68 3.11 1.36 10.91
CA MET A 68 2.30 0.22 11.36
C MET A 68 3.15 -1.03 11.60
N MET A 69 4.18 -1.25 10.77
CA MET A 69 5.09 -2.39 10.93
C MET A 69 5.92 -2.33 12.22
N PHE A 70 6.21 -1.15 12.78
CA PHE A 70 6.85 -1.07 14.10
C PHE A 70 5.98 -1.65 15.23
N ARG A 71 4.66 -1.67 15.07
CA ARG A 71 3.72 -2.28 16.03
C ARG A 71 3.57 -3.80 15.81
N TYR A 72 4.02 -4.30 14.67
CA TYR A 72 3.82 -5.67 14.25
C TYR A 72 4.84 -6.61 14.93
N LYS A 73 4.34 -7.51 15.77
CA LYS A 73 5.17 -8.42 16.59
C LYS A 73 5.58 -9.66 15.80
N ILE A 74 6.40 -9.51 14.78
CA ILE A 74 7.20 -10.62 14.22
C ILE A 74 8.63 -10.44 14.72
N THR A 75 8.80 -10.57 16.02
CA THR A 75 10.13 -10.68 16.62
C THR A 75 10.41 -12.15 16.85
N ASP A 76 11.65 -12.59 16.67
CA ASP A 76 12.05 -13.99 16.94
C ASP A 76 11.65 -14.43 18.34
N LYS A 77 11.72 -13.52 19.33
CA LYS A 77 11.24 -13.77 20.71
C LYS A 77 9.77 -14.16 20.78
N PHE A 78 8.91 -13.55 19.97
CA PHE A 78 7.47 -13.87 19.94
C PHE A 78 7.24 -15.22 19.25
N TYR A 79 7.98 -15.50 18.18
CA TYR A 79 7.92 -16.77 17.47
C TYR A 79 8.40 -17.95 18.33
N GLU A 80 9.54 -17.80 19.00
CA GLU A 80 10.06 -18.79 19.96
C GLU A 80 9.10 -18.98 21.15
N GLY A 81 8.45 -17.91 21.61
CA GLY A 81 7.38 -18.00 22.61
C GLY A 81 6.16 -18.78 22.13
N ILE A 82 5.81 -18.70 20.84
CA ILE A 82 4.74 -19.51 20.25
C ILE A 82 5.17 -20.98 20.12
N LYS A 83 6.39 -21.25 19.64
CA LYS A 83 6.94 -22.62 19.56
C LYS A 83 6.96 -23.32 20.91
N SER A 84 7.48 -22.64 21.93
CA SER A 84 7.52 -23.16 23.31
C SER A 84 6.12 -23.46 23.84
N LYS A 85 5.11 -22.63 23.54
CA LYS A 85 3.70 -22.91 23.90
C LYS A 85 3.09 -24.07 23.13
N LEU A 86 3.59 -24.36 21.93
CA LEU A 86 3.13 -25.43 21.06
C LEU A 86 3.94 -26.73 21.20
N ASN A 87 4.96 -26.78 22.07
CA ASN A 87 5.86 -27.93 22.26
C ASN A 87 6.50 -28.45 20.96
N ILE A 88 6.91 -27.52 20.08
CA ILE A 88 7.62 -27.78 18.82
C ILE A 88 8.91 -26.97 18.72
#